data_AF-A0AA39SRU3-F1
#
_entry.id   AF-A0AA39SRU3-F1
#
_cell.length_a   1.000
_cell.length_b   1.000
_cell.length_c   1.000
_cell.angle_alpha   90.00
_cell.angle_beta   90.00
_cell.angle_gamma   90.00
#
_symmetry.space_group_name_H-M   'P 1'
#
loop_
_entity.id
_entity.type
_entity.pdbx_description
1 polymer ?
#
loop_
_entity_poly.entity_id
_entity_poly.type
_entity_poly.pdbx_seq_one_letter_code
_entity_poly.pdbx_strand_id
1 'polypeptide(L)'
;MDSSHKQKCLSTNLFFFFLLLSTNLITLLLSSIFYSSSSSCSLNPITTITTTSAASTSNHDEDHLPPEFLAFTSAYQLPFGFNTNFDSDTMLAPVGRACTQFPVHLRHYMSYNVNGSCPDDELLAQKLLLKGCEPLPRRRCRAAAPKNYVEPHPLPASFWTTPADSSVVWTAYTCKNYECLINRRRTQKGFDDCKDCFDLQGRESSRWRQTQGSGLDFSIDQVLAAKPPGTIRIGLDIGGGVATFAVRMRERNITIVTTSMNLNGPFNNFIASRGVVPLYISISQRLPFFDNTLDIIHSMHVLSNWIPTKLLHFVLFDIYRVLRPGGVFWLDHFFCDEEQFEQVYAPLIESVGFNKLKWVVGRKLDRGPELREMYLSALLEKPLNNSW
;
A
#
# COMPACT_ATOMS: atom_id res chain seq x y z
N MET A 1 -1.84 -0.63 -89.55
CA MET A 1 -3.32 -0.66 -89.50
C MET A 1 -3.69 -1.49 -88.28
N ASP A 2 -4.58 -0.94 -87.47
CA ASP A 2 -5.33 -1.47 -86.32
C ASP A 2 -4.64 -1.94 -85.01
N SER A 3 -4.78 -1.04 -84.02
CA SER A 3 -5.39 -1.21 -82.68
C SER A 3 -4.98 -2.35 -81.74
N SER A 4 -4.52 -1.98 -80.53
CA SER A 4 -5.30 -2.26 -79.30
C SER A 4 -4.90 -1.35 -78.12
N HIS A 5 -5.92 -0.84 -77.44
CA HIS A 5 -5.88 0.00 -76.24
C HIS A 5 -5.50 -0.77 -74.96
N LYS A 6 -4.84 -0.11 -74.00
CA LYS A 6 -4.95 -0.43 -72.57
C LYS A 6 -5.07 0.83 -71.70
N GLN A 7 -5.88 0.68 -70.65
CA GLN A 7 -6.64 1.68 -69.92
C GLN A 7 -6.00 1.98 -68.56
N LYS A 8 -6.11 3.23 -68.09
CA LYS A 8 -5.50 3.77 -66.87
C LYS A 8 -6.18 3.25 -65.58
N CYS A 9 -5.36 2.97 -64.57
CA CYS A 9 -5.74 2.56 -63.23
C CYS A 9 -6.07 3.80 -62.37
N LEU A 10 -7.33 3.97 -61.98
CA LEU A 10 -7.79 5.03 -61.08
C LEU A 10 -8.94 4.46 -60.22
N SER A 11 -8.63 3.62 -59.22
CA SER A 11 -9.68 3.00 -58.38
C SER A 11 -9.27 2.77 -56.91
N THR A 12 -7.98 2.65 -56.59
CA THR A 12 -7.56 2.24 -55.24
C THR A 12 -7.68 3.33 -54.18
N ASN A 13 -7.53 4.62 -54.54
CA ASN A 13 -7.54 5.72 -53.56
C ASN A 13 -8.96 6.12 -53.11
N LEU A 14 -10.00 5.86 -53.90
CA LEU A 14 -11.38 6.18 -53.53
C LEU A 14 -11.94 5.20 -52.48
N PHE A 15 -11.48 3.94 -52.52
CA PHE A 15 -11.88 2.89 -51.58
C PHE A 15 -11.38 3.17 -50.15
N PHE A 16 -10.13 3.61 -50.00
CA PHE A 16 -9.57 3.95 -48.68
C PHE A 16 -10.26 5.17 -48.04
N PHE A 17 -10.69 6.14 -48.85
CA PHE A 17 -11.41 7.32 -48.35
C PHE A 17 -12.80 6.96 -47.80
N PHE A 18 -13.51 6.03 -48.45
CA PHE A 18 -14.81 5.52 -47.96
C PHE A 18 -14.68 4.67 -46.68
N LEU A 19 -13.58 3.93 -46.51
CA LEU A 19 -13.33 3.13 -45.31
C LEU A 19 -12.99 4.01 -44.08
N LEU A 20 -12.26 5.10 -44.28
CA LEU A 20 -11.95 6.08 -43.22
C LEU A 20 -13.17 6.92 -42.82
N LEU A 21 -14.06 7.25 -43.75
CA LEU A 21 -15.26 8.04 -43.44
C LEU A 21 -16.33 7.22 -42.69
N SER A 22 -16.46 5.93 -43.01
CA SER A 22 -17.43 5.03 -42.36
C SER A 22 -17.04 4.65 -40.93
N THR A 23 -15.75 4.50 -40.63
CA THR A 23 -15.25 4.14 -39.29
C THR A 23 -15.34 5.29 -38.28
N ASN A 24 -15.21 6.54 -38.73
CA ASN A 24 -15.37 7.73 -37.87
C ASN A 24 -16.85 8.07 -37.59
N LEU A 25 -17.77 7.74 -38.51
CA LEU A 25 -19.21 7.99 -38.29
C LEU A 25 -19.82 7.00 -37.29
N ILE A 26 -19.38 5.74 -37.30
CA ILE A 26 -19.82 4.69 -36.35
C ILE A 26 -19.35 4.99 -34.93
N THR A 27 -18.14 5.52 -34.75
CA THR A 27 -17.62 5.92 -33.43
C THR A 27 -18.35 7.14 -32.85
N LEU A 28 -18.75 8.10 -33.69
CA LEU A 28 -19.57 9.25 -33.27
C LEU A 28 -21.00 8.81 -32.83
N LEU A 29 -21.64 7.91 -33.58
CA LEU A 29 -22.97 7.38 -33.26
C LEU A 29 -23.01 6.48 -32.02
N LEU A 30 -21.94 5.72 -31.74
CA LEU A 30 -21.84 4.94 -30.50
C LEU A 30 -21.61 5.85 -29.28
N SER A 31 -20.86 6.93 -29.43
CA SER A 31 -20.61 7.87 -28.32
C SER A 31 -21.87 8.63 -27.86
N SER A 32 -22.81 8.93 -28.76
CA SER A 32 -24.05 9.65 -28.42
C SER A 32 -25.11 8.76 -27.76
N ILE A 33 -25.05 7.44 -27.94
CA ILE A 33 -25.98 6.48 -27.32
C ILE A 33 -25.58 6.16 -25.86
N PHE A 34 -24.30 6.20 -25.50
CA PHE A 34 -23.82 5.89 -24.15
C PHE A 34 -23.75 7.09 -23.18
N TYR A 35 -23.92 8.33 -23.65
CA TYR A 35 -23.89 9.54 -22.80
C TYR A 35 -25.25 10.03 -22.29
N SER A 36 -26.37 9.37 -22.62
CA SER A 36 -27.71 9.80 -22.20
C SER A 36 -28.15 9.25 -20.83
N SER A 37 -27.24 9.13 -19.86
CA SER A 37 -27.59 8.65 -18.52
C SER A 37 -26.76 9.32 -17.42
N SER A 38 -26.86 10.64 -17.30
CA SER A 38 -26.57 11.32 -16.03
C SER A 38 -27.17 12.72 -15.95
N SER A 39 -27.72 13.01 -14.76
CA SER A 39 -28.04 14.33 -14.19
C SER A 39 -29.38 15.01 -14.56
N SER A 40 -30.36 14.83 -13.66
CA SER A 40 -31.28 15.90 -13.27
C SER A 40 -31.26 16.02 -11.74
N CYS A 41 -30.40 16.89 -11.19
CA CYS A 41 -30.49 17.34 -9.80
C CYS A 41 -31.38 18.59 -9.76
N SER A 42 -32.56 18.48 -9.18
CA SER A 42 -33.46 19.61 -8.93
C SER A 42 -33.56 19.82 -7.42
N LEU A 43 -33.02 20.93 -6.93
CA LEU A 43 -33.22 21.44 -5.58
C LEU A 43 -34.63 22.05 -5.46
N ASN A 44 -35.35 21.74 -4.38
CA ASN A 44 -36.43 22.58 -3.86
C ASN A 44 -36.62 22.35 -2.33
N PRO A 45 -37.24 23.32 -1.62
CA PRO A 45 -36.79 23.74 -0.29
C PRO A 45 -37.48 23.06 0.89
N ILE A 46 -36.82 23.23 2.04
CA ILE A 46 -37.13 22.79 3.40
C ILE A 46 -38.58 23.09 3.80
N THR A 47 -39.29 22.08 4.32
CA THR A 47 -40.48 22.27 5.17
C THR A 47 -40.41 21.36 6.41
N THR A 48 -40.46 22.03 7.54
CA THR A 48 -40.81 21.65 8.93
C THR A 48 -40.95 20.17 9.33
N ILE A 49 -40.16 19.78 10.32
CA ILE A 49 -40.19 18.49 11.03
C ILE A 49 -41.38 18.46 12.00
N THR A 50 -42.26 17.47 11.82
CA THR A 50 -43.18 17.01 12.87
C THR A 50 -42.73 15.60 13.27
N THR A 51 -42.50 15.41 14.56
CA THR A 51 -42.08 14.17 15.21
C THR A 51 -43.09 13.04 15.05
N THR A 52 -42.67 11.94 14.46
CA THR A 52 -43.24 10.60 14.72
C THR A 52 -42.13 9.56 14.68
N SER A 53 -41.98 8.86 15.81
CA SER A 53 -41.18 7.65 15.97
C SER A 53 -41.52 6.63 14.89
N ALA A 54 -40.58 6.37 14.00
CA ALA A 54 -40.62 5.24 13.09
C ALA A 54 -39.34 4.43 13.29
N ALA A 55 -39.50 3.21 13.81
CA ALA A 55 -38.49 2.18 13.73
C ALA A 55 -38.07 2.04 12.26
N SER A 56 -36.85 2.45 11.94
CA SER A 56 -36.30 2.28 10.61
C SER A 56 -35.79 0.86 10.47
N THR A 57 -36.66 -0.02 9.96
CA THR A 57 -36.29 -1.25 9.28
C THR A 57 -35.36 -0.93 8.11
N SER A 58 -34.09 -1.33 8.23
CA SER A 58 -33.16 -1.53 7.10
C SER A 58 -32.74 -3.00 7.03
N ASN A 59 -33.71 -3.90 6.81
CA ASN A 59 -33.54 -5.36 6.81
C ASN A 59 -33.33 -5.96 5.41
N HIS A 60 -32.45 -5.39 4.57
CA HIS A 60 -32.19 -6.02 3.25
C HIS A 60 -30.72 -6.32 2.92
N ASP A 61 -29.75 -5.98 3.78
CA ASP A 61 -28.33 -6.37 3.58
C ASP A 61 -27.71 -7.22 4.73
N GLU A 62 -28.36 -7.29 5.91
CA GLU A 62 -27.84 -8.09 7.04
C GLU A 62 -28.13 -9.60 6.92
N ASP A 63 -29.12 -10.00 6.12
CA ASP A 63 -29.56 -11.41 6.00
C ASP A 63 -28.54 -12.35 5.33
N HIS A 64 -27.39 -11.84 4.88
CA HIS A 64 -26.39 -12.62 4.13
C HIS A 64 -24.95 -12.50 4.65
N LEU A 65 -24.73 -12.01 5.87
CA LEU A 65 -23.39 -11.99 6.48
C LEU A 65 -23.01 -13.34 7.13
N PRO A 66 -21.73 -13.73 7.16
CA PRO A 66 -21.31 -15.01 7.75
C PRO A 66 -21.56 -15.06 9.26
N PRO A 67 -22.00 -16.20 9.84
CA PRO A 67 -22.26 -16.30 11.27
C PRO A 67 -21.10 -15.89 12.18
N GLU A 68 -19.86 -16.31 11.85
CA GLU A 68 -18.68 -15.90 12.63
C GLU A 68 -18.34 -14.41 12.46
N PHE A 69 -18.70 -13.79 11.33
CA PHE A 69 -18.55 -12.35 11.17
C PHE A 69 -19.51 -11.60 12.09
N LEU A 70 -20.79 -11.97 12.06
CA LEU A 70 -21.81 -11.41 12.94
C LEU A 70 -21.43 -11.64 14.40
N ALA A 71 -20.94 -12.84 14.75
CA ALA A 71 -20.41 -13.10 16.08
C ALA A 71 -19.30 -12.10 16.42
N PHE A 72 -18.30 -11.88 15.58
CA PHE A 72 -17.24 -10.93 15.89
C PHE A 72 -17.71 -9.48 16.04
N THR A 73 -18.61 -9.00 15.17
CA THR A 73 -19.00 -7.58 15.09
C THR A 73 -20.21 -7.19 15.94
N SER A 74 -20.93 -8.16 16.50
CA SER A 74 -22.08 -7.90 17.38
C SER A 74 -21.69 -7.16 18.66
N ALA A 75 -22.64 -6.44 19.25
CA ALA A 75 -22.47 -5.81 20.55
C ALA A 75 -22.41 -6.87 21.66
N TYR A 76 -21.36 -6.84 22.48
CA TYR A 76 -21.19 -7.74 23.61
C TYR A 76 -21.38 -7.01 24.93
N GLN A 77 -22.27 -7.53 25.77
CA GLN A 77 -22.47 -7.03 27.13
C GLN A 77 -21.19 -7.12 27.95
N LEU A 78 -20.86 -6.03 28.64
CA LEU A 78 -19.70 -5.94 29.50
C LEU A 78 -19.94 -6.76 30.79
N PRO A 79 -18.93 -7.51 31.29
CA PRO A 79 -19.11 -8.36 32.47
C PRO A 79 -19.55 -7.62 33.74
N PHE A 80 -19.28 -6.32 33.82
CA PHE A 80 -19.56 -5.47 34.98
C PHE A 80 -20.60 -4.37 34.69
N GLY A 81 -21.36 -4.50 33.61
CA GLY A 81 -22.35 -3.50 33.18
C GLY A 81 -21.70 -2.22 32.64
N PHE A 82 -22.38 -1.09 32.85
CA PHE A 82 -22.02 0.20 32.27
C PHE A 82 -20.59 0.63 32.62
N ASN A 83 -19.85 1.09 31.60
CA ASN A 83 -18.50 1.62 31.76
C ASN A 83 -18.44 3.08 31.27
N THR A 84 -18.04 4.00 32.16
CA THR A 84 -17.96 5.43 31.86
C THR A 84 -16.92 5.79 30.81
N ASN A 85 -15.88 4.96 30.60
CA ASN A 85 -14.88 5.21 29.55
C ASN A 85 -15.42 4.86 28.15
N PHE A 86 -16.38 3.93 28.07
CA PHE A 86 -17.04 3.55 26.82
C PHE A 86 -18.37 4.29 26.60
N ASP A 87 -18.90 4.92 27.65
CA ASP A 87 -20.25 5.47 27.71
C ASP A 87 -21.31 4.44 27.27
N SER A 88 -21.10 3.18 27.67
CA SER A 88 -21.86 2.01 27.19
C SER A 88 -21.73 0.84 28.16
N ASP A 89 -22.75 -0.02 28.19
CA ASP A 89 -22.73 -1.36 28.82
C ASP A 89 -22.35 -2.46 27.82
N THR A 90 -22.09 -2.11 26.57
CA THR A 90 -21.69 -3.03 25.50
C THR A 90 -20.37 -2.62 24.83
N MET A 91 -19.66 -3.60 24.28
CA MET A 91 -18.45 -3.42 23.49
C MET A 91 -18.68 -3.88 22.05
N LEU A 92 -18.21 -3.09 21.09
CA LEU A 92 -18.22 -3.38 19.66
C LEU A 92 -16.80 -3.60 19.16
N ALA A 93 -16.60 -4.62 18.34
CA ALA A 93 -15.32 -4.87 17.70
C ALA A 93 -15.18 -4.03 16.40
N PRO A 94 -14.04 -3.39 16.15
CA PRO A 94 -13.83 -2.64 14.92
C PRO A 94 -13.61 -3.59 13.74
N VAL A 95 -14.13 -3.22 12.58
CA VAL A 95 -13.89 -3.88 11.30
C VAL A 95 -13.89 -2.86 10.18
N GLY A 96 -13.08 -3.08 9.14
CA GLY A 96 -13.05 -2.19 7.99
C GLY A 96 -14.45 -2.07 7.35
N ARG A 97 -14.95 -0.84 7.17
CA ARG A 97 -16.30 -0.59 6.62
C ARG A 97 -16.53 -1.29 5.28
N ALA A 98 -15.50 -1.40 4.44
CA ALA A 98 -15.61 -2.02 3.13
C ALA A 98 -15.70 -3.56 3.19
N CYS A 99 -15.47 -4.21 4.34
CA CYS A 99 -15.53 -5.67 4.45
C CYS A 99 -16.87 -6.26 3.96
N THR A 100 -17.99 -5.64 4.35
CA THR A 100 -19.34 -6.13 4.01
C THR A 100 -19.69 -5.96 2.54
N GLN A 101 -18.94 -5.14 1.80
CA GLN A 101 -19.09 -4.98 0.35
C GLN A 101 -18.57 -6.18 -0.45
N PHE A 102 -17.89 -7.13 0.20
CA PHE A 102 -17.34 -8.34 -0.43
C PHE A 102 -17.86 -9.62 0.22
N PRO A 103 -19.19 -9.85 0.24
CA PRO A 103 -19.83 -10.91 1.05
C PRO A 103 -19.37 -12.33 0.70
N VAL A 104 -19.02 -12.60 -0.57
CA VAL A 104 -18.49 -13.90 -1.00
C VAL A 104 -17.10 -14.17 -0.41
N HIS A 105 -16.20 -13.18 -0.50
CA HIS A 105 -14.84 -13.27 0.02
C HIS A 105 -14.87 -13.34 1.55
N LEU A 106 -15.72 -12.52 2.18
CA LEU A 106 -15.92 -12.50 3.62
C LEU A 106 -16.46 -13.83 4.14
N ARG A 107 -17.43 -14.44 3.45
CA ARG A 107 -17.96 -15.78 3.80
C ARG A 107 -16.89 -16.85 3.71
N HIS A 108 -16.06 -16.83 2.68
CA HIS A 108 -14.95 -17.78 2.59
C HIS A 108 -13.94 -17.57 3.72
N TYR A 109 -13.53 -16.33 3.98
CA TYR A 109 -12.56 -16.01 5.05
C TYR A 109 -13.06 -16.39 6.45
N MET A 110 -14.36 -16.25 6.68
CA MET A 110 -15.02 -16.55 7.96
C MET A 110 -15.56 -17.99 8.06
N SER A 111 -15.26 -18.85 7.09
CA SER A 111 -15.64 -20.26 7.10
C SER A 111 -14.52 -21.12 7.69
N TYR A 112 -14.61 -21.40 8.99
CA TYR A 112 -13.64 -22.22 9.71
C TYR A 112 -14.30 -22.93 10.91
N ASN A 113 -13.64 -23.97 11.42
CA ASN A 113 -14.06 -24.61 12.66
C ASN A 113 -13.55 -23.81 13.85
N VAL A 114 -14.45 -23.37 14.74
CA VAL A 114 -14.08 -22.72 16.00
C VAL A 114 -13.20 -23.66 16.81
N ASN A 115 -12.12 -23.13 17.40
CA ASN A 115 -11.06 -23.89 18.09
C ASN A 115 -10.32 -24.90 17.18
N GLY A 116 -10.51 -24.85 15.86
CA GLY A 116 -9.81 -25.67 14.88
C GLY A 116 -8.58 -24.97 14.27
N SER A 117 -8.13 -25.47 13.12
CA SER A 117 -7.13 -24.79 12.28
C SER A 117 -7.83 -23.77 11.39
N CYS A 118 -7.23 -22.60 11.21
CA CYS A 118 -7.64 -21.69 10.15
C CYS A 118 -7.31 -22.31 8.79
N PRO A 119 -8.13 -22.04 7.76
CA PRO A 119 -7.77 -22.33 6.38
C PRO A 119 -6.46 -21.63 5.99
N ASP A 120 -5.71 -22.24 5.09
CA ASP A 120 -4.54 -21.62 4.47
C ASP A 120 -4.99 -20.68 3.35
N ASP A 121 -5.37 -19.45 3.75
CA ASP A 121 -6.07 -18.48 2.92
C ASP A 121 -5.40 -17.10 2.88
N GLU A 122 -4.08 -17.06 3.01
CA GLU A 122 -3.26 -15.82 3.01
C GLU A 122 -3.59 -14.89 1.83
N LEU A 123 -3.73 -15.43 0.61
CA LEU A 123 -4.10 -14.64 -0.58
C LEU A 123 -5.50 -14.02 -0.47
N LEU A 124 -6.44 -14.70 0.19
CA LEU A 124 -7.78 -14.18 0.41
C LEU A 124 -7.76 -13.07 1.47
N ALA A 125 -7.05 -13.30 2.58
CA ALA A 125 -6.84 -12.29 3.62
C ALA A 125 -6.20 -11.02 3.05
N GLN A 126 -5.14 -11.17 2.26
CA GLN A 126 -4.46 -10.07 1.59
C GLN A 126 -5.40 -9.29 0.65
N LYS A 127 -6.22 -10.00 -0.15
CA LYS A 127 -7.21 -9.36 -1.03
C LYS A 127 -8.26 -8.57 -0.25
N LEU A 128 -8.72 -9.08 0.88
CA LEU A 128 -9.66 -8.37 1.74
C LEU A 128 -9.02 -7.10 2.34
N LEU A 129 -7.79 -7.19 2.87
CA LEU A 129 -7.03 -6.03 3.37
C LEU A 129 -6.93 -4.93 2.30
N LEU A 130 -6.45 -5.28 1.11
CA LEU A 130 -6.29 -4.35 -0.02
C LEU A 130 -7.62 -3.77 -0.55
N LYS A 131 -8.74 -4.37 -0.20
CA LYS A 131 -10.10 -3.91 -0.53
C LYS A 131 -10.70 -3.01 0.56
N GLY A 132 -9.93 -2.63 1.58
CA GLY A 132 -10.38 -1.77 2.67
C GLY A 132 -11.06 -2.51 3.82
N CYS A 133 -10.86 -3.82 3.93
CA CYS A 133 -11.33 -4.64 5.04
C CYS A 133 -10.35 -4.61 6.23
N GLU A 134 -9.78 -3.45 6.53
CA GLU A 134 -8.77 -3.27 7.59
C GLU A 134 -9.37 -2.53 8.81
N PRO A 135 -9.18 -3.03 10.05
CA PRO A 135 -8.64 -4.35 10.37
C PRO A 135 -9.57 -5.48 9.92
N LEU A 136 -8.99 -6.65 9.61
CA LEU A 136 -9.78 -7.86 9.31
C LEU A 136 -10.56 -8.31 10.54
N PRO A 137 -11.73 -8.95 10.34
CA PRO A 137 -12.46 -9.57 11.44
C PRO A 137 -11.62 -10.66 12.11
N ARG A 138 -11.60 -10.70 13.44
CA ARG A 138 -10.83 -11.73 14.16
C ARG A 138 -11.47 -13.09 13.98
N ARG A 139 -10.63 -14.12 13.85
CA ARG A 139 -11.06 -15.52 13.71
C ARG A 139 -10.80 -16.30 15.00
N ARG A 140 -11.71 -17.21 15.34
CA ARG A 140 -11.60 -18.13 16.49
C ARG A 140 -10.98 -19.48 16.10
N CYS A 141 -9.92 -19.45 15.29
CA CYS A 141 -9.16 -20.61 14.84
C CYS A 141 -7.66 -20.37 15.06
N ARG A 142 -6.85 -21.44 15.06
CA ARG A 142 -5.39 -21.35 15.18
C ARG A 142 -4.79 -21.12 13.80
N ALA A 143 -3.97 -20.08 13.64
CA ALA A 143 -3.31 -19.76 12.38
C ALA A 143 -2.50 -20.96 11.85
N ALA A 144 -2.46 -21.13 10.53
CA ALA A 144 -1.67 -22.19 9.90
C ALA A 144 -0.18 -21.97 10.21
N ALA A 145 0.47 -22.98 10.78
CA ALA A 145 1.90 -22.98 11.05
C ALA A 145 2.67 -23.72 9.95
N PRO A 146 3.91 -23.30 9.62
CA PRO A 146 4.73 -24.03 8.67
C PRO A 146 5.11 -25.41 9.22
N LYS A 147 5.27 -26.38 8.31
CA LYS A 147 5.69 -27.74 8.67
C LYS A 147 7.18 -27.74 9.01
N ASN A 148 7.57 -28.40 10.09
CA ASN A 148 8.96 -28.53 10.55
C ASN A 148 9.64 -27.17 10.82
N TYR A 149 8.93 -26.27 11.50
CA TYR A 149 9.46 -24.96 11.89
C TYR A 149 10.78 -25.11 12.66
N VAL A 150 11.71 -24.20 12.37
CA VAL A 150 12.99 -24.08 13.07
C VAL A 150 13.06 -22.70 13.69
N GLU A 151 13.54 -22.64 14.93
CA GLU A 151 13.77 -21.39 15.65
C GLU A 151 14.67 -20.43 14.84
N PRO A 152 14.41 -19.11 14.90
CA PRO A 152 15.17 -18.13 14.13
C PRO A 152 16.61 -18.01 14.61
N HIS A 153 17.48 -17.51 13.74
CA HIS A 153 18.87 -17.20 14.12
C HIS A 153 18.90 -16.15 15.24
N PRO A 154 19.84 -16.27 16.21
CA PRO A 154 19.99 -15.28 17.26
C PRO A 154 20.46 -13.94 16.70
N LEU A 155 20.21 -12.87 17.44
CA LEU A 155 20.78 -11.55 17.15
C LEU A 155 22.29 -11.55 17.48
N PRO A 156 23.15 -10.90 16.68
CA PRO A 156 22.83 -10.14 15.46
C PRO A 156 22.86 -10.97 14.16
N ALA A 157 23.10 -12.29 14.21
CA ALA A 157 23.24 -13.12 13.02
C ALA A 157 22.01 -13.05 12.09
N SER A 158 20.80 -13.04 12.67
CA SER A 158 19.56 -12.90 11.90
C SER A 158 19.43 -11.63 11.07
N PHE A 159 20.24 -10.59 11.31
CA PHE A 159 20.21 -9.38 10.50
C PHE A 159 20.57 -9.62 9.04
N TRP A 160 21.49 -10.55 8.77
CA TRP A 160 22.09 -10.73 7.45
C TRP A 160 22.13 -12.20 7.00
N THR A 161 21.35 -13.06 7.66
CA THR A 161 21.20 -14.48 7.31
C THR A 161 19.79 -14.76 6.83
N THR A 162 19.68 -15.39 5.66
CA THR A 162 18.41 -15.89 5.13
C THR A 162 17.87 -16.99 6.05
N PRO A 163 16.63 -16.91 6.54
CA PRO A 163 16.06 -17.93 7.41
C PRO A 163 15.81 -19.25 6.66
N ALA A 164 15.56 -20.32 7.41
CA ALA A 164 15.21 -21.62 6.84
C ALA A 164 13.90 -21.56 6.04
N ASP A 165 13.80 -22.35 4.96
CA ASP A 165 12.58 -22.45 4.15
C ASP A 165 11.37 -22.94 4.97
N SER A 166 11.58 -23.65 6.08
CA SER A 166 10.50 -24.07 6.98
C SER A 166 9.96 -22.95 7.90
N SER A 167 10.42 -21.71 7.74
CA SER A 167 9.89 -20.56 8.48
C SER A 167 8.59 -19.99 7.89
N VAL A 168 8.16 -20.47 6.71
CA VAL A 168 7.05 -19.91 5.92
C VAL A 168 6.12 -21.01 5.40
N VAL A 169 4.81 -20.71 5.33
CA VAL A 169 3.84 -21.48 4.54
C VAL A 169 3.84 -20.97 3.09
N TRP A 170 4.34 -21.77 2.16
CA TRP A 170 4.65 -21.33 0.79
C TRP A 170 3.49 -21.38 -0.22
N THR A 171 2.32 -21.87 0.18
CA THR A 171 1.18 -22.14 -0.72
C THR A 171 0.75 -20.88 -1.49
N ALA A 172 0.74 -19.73 -0.82
CA ALA A 172 0.34 -18.44 -1.36
C ALA A 172 1.30 -17.81 -2.39
N TYR A 173 2.56 -18.27 -2.46
CA TYR A 173 3.61 -17.59 -3.25
C TYR A 173 4.02 -18.39 -4.48
N THR A 174 4.49 -17.69 -5.52
CA THR A 174 5.01 -18.37 -6.72
C THR A 174 6.29 -19.15 -6.41
N CYS A 175 7.21 -18.54 -5.67
CA CYS A 175 8.40 -19.22 -5.15
C CYS A 175 8.06 -20.13 -3.97
N LYS A 176 8.75 -21.27 -3.87
CA LYS A 176 8.53 -22.30 -2.82
C LYS A 176 9.71 -22.46 -1.85
N ASN A 177 10.71 -21.60 -1.97
CA ASN A 177 11.87 -21.49 -1.10
C ASN A 177 12.53 -20.10 -1.28
N TYR A 178 13.44 -19.75 -0.38
CA TYR A 178 14.19 -18.50 -0.45
C TYR A 178 15.16 -18.44 -1.61
N GLU A 179 15.73 -19.56 -2.04
CA GLU A 179 16.65 -19.59 -3.20
C GLU A 179 15.95 -19.11 -4.49
N CYS A 180 14.69 -19.47 -4.69
CA CYS A 180 13.87 -18.93 -5.78
C CYS A 180 13.67 -17.41 -5.66
N LEU A 181 13.43 -16.90 -4.44
CA LEU A 181 13.24 -15.47 -4.19
C LEU A 181 14.53 -14.67 -4.44
N ILE A 182 15.67 -15.18 -3.98
CA ILE A 182 17.00 -14.59 -4.17
C ILE A 182 17.33 -14.50 -5.66
N ASN A 183 17.01 -15.55 -6.44
CA ASN A 183 17.30 -15.59 -7.87
C ASN A 183 16.20 -15.02 -8.77
N ARG A 184 15.10 -14.53 -8.20
CA ARG A 184 13.90 -14.09 -8.94
C ARG A 184 14.23 -13.10 -10.04
N ARG A 185 15.08 -12.11 -9.78
CA ARG A 185 15.52 -11.13 -10.79
C ARG A 185 16.15 -11.78 -12.04
N ARG A 186 16.81 -12.92 -11.90
CA ARG A 186 17.47 -13.65 -13.00
C ARG A 186 16.53 -14.61 -13.71
N THR A 187 15.59 -15.21 -12.99
CA THR A 187 14.79 -16.35 -13.46
C THR A 187 13.38 -15.98 -13.90
N GLN A 188 12.81 -14.87 -13.40
CA GLN A 188 11.43 -14.49 -13.68
C GLN A 188 11.35 -13.22 -14.54
N LYS A 189 10.50 -13.29 -15.57
CA LYS A 189 10.09 -12.14 -16.39
C LYS A 189 8.78 -11.58 -15.83
N GLY A 190 8.68 -10.26 -15.67
CA GLY A 190 7.49 -9.61 -15.07
C GLY A 190 7.85 -8.37 -14.28
N PHE A 191 6.91 -7.79 -13.54
CA PHE A 191 7.17 -6.76 -12.53
C PHE A 191 6.76 -7.34 -11.18
N ASP A 192 7.68 -7.33 -10.21
CA ASP A 192 7.40 -7.61 -8.81
C ASP A 192 7.93 -6.42 -8.01
N ASP A 193 7.20 -6.03 -6.96
CA ASP A 193 7.52 -4.89 -6.10
C ASP A 193 8.93 -4.99 -5.50
N CYS A 194 9.36 -6.23 -5.23
CA CYS A 194 10.77 -6.56 -4.97
C CYS A 194 11.19 -7.80 -5.76
N LYS A 195 12.16 -7.61 -6.67
CA LYS A 195 12.74 -8.69 -7.48
C LYS A 195 14.05 -9.27 -6.94
N ASP A 196 14.82 -8.47 -6.22
CA ASP A 196 16.16 -8.82 -5.75
C ASP A 196 16.41 -8.43 -4.28
N CYS A 197 15.38 -8.00 -3.56
CA CYS A 197 15.55 -7.61 -2.16
C CYS A 197 15.66 -8.80 -1.19
N PHE A 198 15.41 -10.03 -1.61
CA PHE A 198 15.69 -11.20 -0.75
C PHE A 198 17.19 -11.58 -0.75
N ASP A 199 17.98 -11.04 -1.68
CA ASP A 199 19.44 -11.26 -1.72
C ASP A 199 20.15 -10.35 -0.71
N LEU A 200 20.25 -10.83 0.53
CA LEU A 200 20.89 -10.12 1.65
C LEU A 200 22.39 -9.86 1.45
N GLN A 201 23.07 -10.75 0.72
CA GLN A 201 24.51 -10.66 0.48
C GLN A 201 24.84 -9.91 -0.83
N GLY A 202 23.89 -9.83 -1.75
CA GLY A 202 23.96 -9.03 -2.97
C GLY A 202 23.42 -7.62 -2.77
N ARG A 203 22.29 -7.28 -3.42
CA ARG A 203 21.79 -5.90 -3.52
C ARG A 203 21.54 -5.25 -2.17
N GLU A 204 20.96 -5.95 -1.21
CA GLU A 204 20.61 -5.37 0.09
C GLU A 204 21.85 -5.03 0.94
N SER A 205 22.97 -5.72 0.73
CA SER A 205 24.21 -5.54 1.49
C SER A 205 24.82 -4.14 1.32
N SER A 206 24.49 -3.41 0.26
CA SER A 206 25.02 -2.09 -0.06
C SER A 206 24.03 -0.94 0.16
N ARG A 207 22.72 -1.24 0.29
CA ARG A 207 21.68 -0.20 0.42
C ARG A 207 21.91 0.71 1.61
N TRP A 208 21.74 2.01 1.36
CA TRP A 208 21.88 3.13 2.31
C TRP A 208 23.24 3.27 3.02
N ARG A 209 24.29 2.56 2.56
CA ARG A 209 25.65 2.70 3.13
C ARG A 209 26.37 3.95 2.63
N GLN A 210 26.29 4.21 1.33
CA GLN A 210 27.00 5.30 0.67
C GLN A 210 26.07 5.98 -0.32
N THR A 211 26.31 7.26 -0.59
CA THR A 211 25.62 7.99 -1.63
C THR A 211 26.19 7.64 -2.99
N GLN A 212 25.33 7.43 -3.98
CA GLN A 212 25.77 7.31 -5.37
C GLN A 212 25.79 8.68 -6.06
N GLY A 213 26.41 8.74 -7.24
CA GLY A 213 26.69 9.99 -7.96
C GLY A 213 25.47 10.78 -8.46
N SER A 214 24.25 10.22 -8.42
CA SER A 214 23.02 10.90 -8.83
C SER A 214 22.52 11.95 -7.83
N GLY A 215 22.99 11.87 -6.57
CA GLY A 215 22.50 12.70 -5.46
C GLY A 215 21.12 12.33 -4.92
N LEU A 216 20.38 11.42 -5.58
CA LEU A 216 19.07 10.91 -5.13
C LEU A 216 19.20 9.92 -3.96
N ASP A 217 20.32 9.21 -3.88
CA ASP A 217 20.58 8.26 -2.81
C ASP A 217 21.10 8.99 -1.56
N PHE A 218 20.34 8.96 -0.47
CA PHE A 218 20.80 9.44 0.83
C PHE A 218 21.31 8.24 1.63
N SER A 219 22.47 8.38 2.27
CA SER A 219 22.91 7.36 3.23
C SER A 219 22.23 7.58 4.58
N ILE A 220 22.09 6.51 5.37
CA ILE A 220 21.55 6.62 6.73
C ILE A 220 22.37 7.62 7.56
N ASP A 221 23.70 7.58 7.46
CA ASP A 221 24.56 8.48 8.24
C ASP A 221 24.35 9.95 7.87
N GLN A 222 24.09 10.26 6.59
CA GLN A 222 23.74 11.62 6.17
C GLN A 222 22.39 12.06 6.73
N VAL A 223 21.39 11.19 6.70
CA VAL A 223 20.06 11.50 7.23
C VAL A 223 20.10 11.71 8.74
N LEU A 224 20.81 10.86 9.46
CA LEU A 224 20.98 11.00 10.90
C LEU A 224 21.75 12.28 11.28
N ALA A 225 22.73 12.69 10.47
CA ALA A 225 23.48 13.93 10.67
C ALA A 225 22.65 15.21 10.46
N ALA A 226 21.45 15.12 9.87
CA ALA A 226 20.55 16.27 9.74
C ALA A 226 19.95 16.70 11.09
N LYS A 227 20.06 15.87 12.14
CA LYS A 227 19.57 16.13 13.48
C LYS A 227 20.71 16.01 14.50
N PRO A 228 20.57 16.62 15.70
CA PRO A 228 21.54 16.40 16.76
C PRO A 228 21.71 14.90 17.06
N PRO A 229 22.93 14.42 17.35
CA PRO A 229 23.16 13.01 17.62
C PRO A 229 22.25 12.46 18.74
N GLY A 230 21.67 11.29 18.51
CA GLY A 230 20.81 10.60 19.48
C GLY A 230 19.36 11.08 19.55
N THR A 231 18.94 12.06 18.74
CA THR A 231 17.53 12.52 18.75
C THR A 231 16.60 11.62 17.93
N ILE A 232 17.12 10.91 16.93
CA ILE A 232 16.35 9.92 16.17
C ILE A 232 16.51 8.55 16.83
N ARG A 233 15.41 8.01 17.38
CA ARG A 233 15.46 6.82 18.25
C ARG A 233 14.39 5.78 17.90
N ILE A 234 13.23 6.25 17.46
CA ILE A 234 12.10 5.40 17.07
C ILE A 234 11.49 5.85 15.75
N GLY A 235 11.06 4.91 14.93
CA GLY A 235 10.48 5.25 13.63
C GLY A 235 9.70 4.14 12.96
N LEU A 236 9.21 4.47 11.77
CA LEU A 236 8.42 3.60 10.91
C LEU A 236 9.07 3.51 9.52
N ASP A 237 9.10 2.31 8.96
CA ASP A 237 9.50 2.06 7.58
C ASP A 237 8.27 1.57 6.79
N ILE A 238 7.70 2.45 5.99
CA ILE A 238 6.50 2.18 5.20
C ILE A 238 6.92 1.42 3.94
N GLY A 239 6.46 0.17 3.81
CA GLY A 239 6.79 -0.63 2.64
C GLY A 239 8.24 -1.09 2.61
N GLY A 240 8.83 -1.40 3.77
CA GLY A 240 10.27 -1.65 3.92
C GLY A 240 10.83 -2.90 3.24
N GLY A 241 10.05 -3.58 2.39
CA GLY A 241 10.43 -4.83 1.71
C GLY A 241 10.84 -5.91 2.71
N VAL A 242 12.14 -6.23 2.75
CA VAL A 242 12.73 -7.21 3.69
C VAL A 242 13.28 -6.57 4.97
N ALA A 243 12.93 -5.32 5.28
CA ALA A 243 13.35 -4.55 6.46
C ALA A 243 14.86 -4.26 6.57
N THR A 244 15.56 -4.13 5.44
CA THR A 244 16.99 -3.77 5.46
C THR A 244 17.23 -2.39 6.06
N PHE A 245 16.40 -1.39 5.77
CA PHE A 245 16.50 -0.08 6.41
C PHE A 245 16.37 -0.20 7.94
N ALA A 246 15.34 -0.89 8.42
CA ALA A 246 15.14 -1.12 9.85
C ALA A 246 16.33 -1.83 10.53
N VAL A 247 16.91 -2.85 9.89
CA VAL A 247 18.12 -3.54 10.39
C VAL A 247 19.31 -2.58 10.50
N ARG A 248 19.55 -1.74 9.49
CA ARG A 248 20.64 -0.75 9.51
C ARG A 248 20.48 0.31 10.59
N MET A 249 19.24 0.74 10.81
CA MET A 249 18.89 1.66 11.88
C MET A 249 19.09 0.99 13.25
N ARG A 250 18.76 -0.29 13.37
CA ARG A 250 19.01 -1.09 14.58
C ARG A 250 20.49 -1.29 14.89
N GLU A 251 21.35 -1.44 13.88
CA GLU A 251 22.82 -1.43 14.06
C GLU A 251 23.33 -0.11 14.70
N ARG A 252 22.52 0.95 14.65
CA ARG A 252 22.77 2.26 15.28
C ARG A 252 21.90 2.49 16.53
N ASN A 253 21.33 1.43 17.10
CA ASN A 253 20.43 1.45 18.25
C ASN A 253 19.12 2.24 18.04
N ILE A 254 18.63 2.32 16.80
CA ILE A 254 17.36 2.95 16.47
C ILE A 254 16.31 1.87 16.20
N THR A 255 15.17 1.98 16.87
CA THR A 255 14.08 1.00 16.72
C THR A 255 13.15 1.42 15.59
N ILE A 256 13.10 0.61 14.55
CA ILE A 256 12.20 0.82 13.42
C ILE A 256 11.19 -0.33 13.37
N VAL A 257 9.92 0.04 13.29
CA VAL A 257 8.83 -0.88 12.95
C VAL A 257 8.61 -0.81 11.44
N THR A 258 8.35 -1.93 10.77
CA THR A 258 8.24 -1.96 9.31
C THR A 258 6.84 -2.39 8.88
N THR A 259 6.18 -1.63 8.01
CA THR A 259 4.96 -2.08 7.34
C THR A 259 5.31 -2.84 6.07
N SER A 260 4.57 -3.90 5.76
CA SER A 260 4.73 -4.61 4.49
C SER A 260 3.50 -5.42 4.15
N MET A 261 3.23 -5.58 2.85
CA MET A 261 2.24 -6.52 2.34
C MET A 261 2.96 -7.71 1.72
N ASN A 262 2.42 -8.93 1.88
CA ASN A 262 3.01 -10.16 1.36
C ASN A 262 2.81 -10.34 -0.17
N LEU A 263 3.05 -9.31 -0.98
CA LEU A 263 2.80 -9.30 -2.42
C LEU A 263 3.77 -10.24 -3.16
N ASN A 264 3.31 -11.48 -3.44
CA ASN A 264 4.10 -12.54 -4.07
C ASN A 264 5.43 -12.83 -3.35
N GLY A 265 5.47 -12.66 -2.03
CA GLY A 265 6.62 -12.96 -1.19
C GLY A 265 6.26 -12.92 0.30
N PRO A 266 6.90 -13.74 1.15
CA PRO A 266 6.61 -13.82 2.58
C PRO A 266 7.31 -12.71 3.37
N PHE A 267 7.09 -11.44 3.00
CA PHE A 267 7.81 -10.30 3.57
C PHE A 267 7.67 -10.21 5.08
N ASN A 268 6.45 -10.31 5.62
CA ASN A 268 6.22 -10.17 7.06
C ASN A 268 6.93 -11.27 7.89
N ASN A 269 6.92 -12.53 7.42
CA ASN A 269 7.67 -13.61 8.05
C ASN A 269 9.19 -13.39 7.98
N PHE A 270 9.68 -12.88 6.84
CA PHE A 270 11.09 -12.58 6.65
C PHE A 270 11.55 -11.43 7.55
N ILE A 271 10.78 -10.34 7.62
CA ILE A 271 11.02 -9.20 8.52
C ILE A 271 11.10 -9.67 9.98
N ALA A 272 10.12 -10.47 10.43
CA ALA A 272 10.12 -11.04 11.77
C ALA A 272 11.35 -11.93 12.03
N SER A 273 11.76 -12.74 11.06
CA SER A 273 12.93 -13.63 11.16
C SER A 273 14.25 -12.85 11.31
N ARG A 274 14.29 -11.59 10.86
CA ARG A 274 15.42 -10.66 11.07
C ARG A 274 15.35 -9.92 12.42
N GLY A 275 14.38 -10.27 13.26
CA GLY A 275 14.14 -9.65 14.56
C GLY A 275 13.50 -8.26 14.48
N VAL A 276 12.99 -7.84 13.33
CA VAL A 276 12.28 -6.56 13.15
C VAL A 276 10.77 -6.77 13.35
N VAL A 277 10.06 -5.79 13.90
CA VAL A 277 8.60 -5.88 14.11
C VAL A 277 7.88 -5.60 12.78
N PRO A 278 7.17 -6.59 12.19
CA PRO A 278 6.35 -6.35 11.02
C PRO A 278 4.95 -5.86 11.39
N LEU A 279 4.41 -4.92 10.62
CA LEU A 279 3.01 -4.52 10.64
C LEU A 279 2.37 -4.89 9.29
N TYR A 280 1.42 -5.82 9.32
CA TYR A 280 0.68 -6.19 8.13
C TYR A 280 -0.50 -5.23 7.91
N ILE A 281 -0.20 -4.07 7.34
CA ILE A 281 -1.17 -3.00 7.07
C ILE A 281 -0.95 -2.46 5.65
N SER A 282 -2.02 -2.18 4.93
CA SER A 282 -1.93 -1.51 3.63
C SER A 282 -1.79 0.01 3.78
N ILE A 283 -1.47 0.70 2.68
CA ILE A 283 -1.39 2.18 2.67
C ILE A 283 -2.75 2.86 2.88
N SER A 284 -3.85 2.12 2.76
CA SER A 284 -5.20 2.66 2.94
C SER A 284 -5.63 2.70 4.41
N GLN A 285 -4.94 1.97 5.29
CA GLN A 285 -5.21 1.98 6.72
C GLN A 285 -4.46 3.13 7.39
N ARG A 286 -5.15 3.81 8.32
CA ARG A 286 -4.54 4.80 9.22
C ARG A 286 -3.42 4.13 10.03
N LEU A 287 -2.26 4.79 10.09
CA LEU A 287 -1.10 4.36 10.86
C LEU A 287 -1.47 4.16 12.35
N PRO A 288 -1.23 2.96 12.92
CA PRO A 288 -1.64 2.58 14.27
C PRO A 288 -0.70 3.14 15.36
N PHE A 289 -0.22 4.37 15.16
CA PHE A 289 0.63 5.08 16.11
C PHE A 289 -0.11 6.30 16.66
N PHE A 290 0.16 6.63 17.91
CA PHE A 290 -0.36 7.84 18.53
C PHE A 290 0.28 9.08 17.92
N ASP A 291 -0.42 10.20 17.99
CA ASP A 291 0.01 11.47 17.40
C ASP A 291 1.33 11.93 18.03
N ASN A 292 2.22 12.49 17.21
CA ASN A 292 3.50 13.08 17.65
C ASN A 292 4.44 12.14 18.41
N THR A 293 4.51 10.86 18.04
CA THR A 293 5.31 9.87 18.76
C THR A 293 6.57 9.41 18.04
N LEU A 294 6.67 9.52 16.72
CA LEU A 294 7.82 8.98 15.97
C LEU A 294 8.86 10.07 15.64
N ASP A 295 10.15 9.69 15.64
CA ASP A 295 11.27 10.58 15.28
C ASP A 295 11.53 10.59 13.77
N ILE A 296 11.35 9.44 13.13
CA ILE A 296 11.60 9.27 11.69
C ILE A 296 10.55 8.37 11.06
N ILE A 297 10.12 8.73 9.86
CA ILE A 297 9.36 7.86 8.97
C ILE A 297 10.14 7.76 7.68
N HIS A 298 10.37 6.54 7.21
CA HIS A 298 10.98 6.25 5.94
C HIS A 298 9.95 5.58 5.02
N SER A 299 9.99 5.90 3.74
CA SER A 299 9.22 5.20 2.71
C SER A 299 10.05 5.14 1.43
N MET A 300 10.16 3.96 0.84
CA MET A 300 10.83 3.79 -0.46
C MET A 300 9.95 3.01 -1.43
N HIS A 301 9.79 3.53 -2.65
CA HIS A 301 9.05 2.94 -3.78
C HIS A 301 7.54 2.69 -3.60
N VAL A 302 7.03 2.52 -2.37
CA VAL A 302 5.61 2.26 -2.12
C VAL A 302 4.75 3.51 -2.34
N LEU A 303 5.20 4.68 -1.89
CA LEU A 303 4.54 5.95 -2.19
C LEU A 303 4.95 6.42 -3.59
N SER A 304 3.99 6.44 -4.52
CA SER A 304 4.21 6.91 -5.89
C SER A 304 2.89 7.24 -6.60
N ASN A 305 2.94 7.53 -7.90
CA ASN A 305 1.78 7.93 -8.72
C ASN A 305 0.68 6.87 -8.91
N TRP A 306 0.84 5.63 -8.43
CA TRP A 306 -0.25 4.64 -8.45
C TRP A 306 -1.33 4.92 -7.40
N ILE A 307 -1.01 5.71 -6.36
CA ILE A 307 -1.95 6.06 -5.29
C ILE A 307 -2.82 7.23 -5.75
N PRO A 308 -4.15 7.14 -5.66
CA PRO A 308 -5.02 8.27 -5.96
C PRO A 308 -4.63 9.52 -5.16
N THR A 309 -4.48 10.66 -5.84
CA THR A 309 -3.94 11.91 -5.28
C THR A 309 -4.59 12.33 -3.95
N LYS A 310 -5.91 12.21 -3.83
CA LYS A 310 -6.62 12.52 -2.58
C LYS A 310 -6.23 11.57 -1.44
N LEU A 311 -6.08 10.29 -1.72
CA LEU A 311 -5.65 9.30 -0.73
C LEU A 311 -4.19 9.53 -0.34
N LEU A 312 -3.31 9.80 -1.31
CA LEU A 312 -1.91 10.15 -1.03
C LEU A 312 -1.82 11.36 -0.09
N HIS A 313 -2.65 12.39 -0.29
CA HIS A 313 -2.71 13.53 0.60
C HIS A 313 -3.11 13.16 2.04
N PHE A 314 -4.12 12.29 2.22
CA PHE A 314 -4.46 11.74 3.54
C PHE A 314 -3.30 10.96 4.16
N VAL A 315 -2.59 10.15 3.38
CA VAL A 315 -1.42 9.39 3.85
C VAL A 315 -0.31 10.32 4.32
N LEU A 316 -0.01 11.39 3.59
CA LEU A 316 1.00 12.35 4.00
C LEU A 316 0.61 13.12 5.27
N PHE A 317 -0.68 13.47 5.44
CA PHE A 317 -1.17 14.03 6.70
C PHE A 317 -1.10 13.04 7.85
N ASP A 318 -1.28 11.75 7.60
CA ASP A 318 -1.16 10.71 8.62
C ASP A 318 0.30 10.49 9.05
N ILE A 319 1.24 10.57 8.10
CA ILE A 319 2.69 10.65 8.34
C ILE A 319 3.02 11.88 9.18
N TYR A 320 2.52 13.05 8.79
CA TYR A 320 2.71 14.31 9.53
C TYR A 320 2.15 14.21 10.95
N ARG A 321 1.00 13.57 11.13
CA ARG A 321 0.34 13.37 12.43
C ARG A 321 1.21 12.55 13.39
N VAL A 322 1.75 11.41 12.95
CA VAL A 322 2.49 10.51 13.85
C VAL A 322 3.94 10.95 14.08
N LEU A 323 4.52 11.77 13.19
CA LEU A 323 5.78 12.45 13.45
C LEU A 323 5.61 13.49 14.56
N ARG A 324 6.55 13.50 15.51
CA ARG A 324 6.65 14.56 16.52
C ARG A 324 7.20 15.86 15.93
N PRO A 325 7.03 17.02 16.59
CA PRO A 325 7.71 18.25 16.19
C PRO A 325 9.23 18.04 16.06
N GLY A 326 9.80 18.47 14.94
CA GLY A 326 11.21 18.22 14.57
C GLY A 326 11.52 16.79 14.09
N GLY A 327 10.51 15.92 14.00
CA GLY A 327 10.62 14.59 13.41
C GLY A 327 10.76 14.67 11.89
N VAL A 328 11.37 13.64 11.30
CA VAL A 328 11.82 13.65 9.92
C VAL A 328 11.07 12.62 9.08
N PHE A 329 10.47 13.04 7.99
CA PHE A 329 10.00 12.18 6.92
C PHE A 329 11.07 12.07 5.83
N TRP A 330 11.62 10.88 5.65
CA TRP A 330 12.48 10.52 4.53
C TRP A 330 11.64 9.84 3.45
N LEU A 331 11.34 10.61 2.40
CA LEU A 331 10.70 10.11 1.19
C LEU A 331 11.80 9.71 0.20
N ASP A 332 12.04 8.41 0.05
CA ASP A 332 13.14 7.87 -0.74
C ASP A 332 12.64 7.38 -2.11
N HIS A 333 13.13 7.99 -3.20
CA HIS A 333 12.77 7.59 -4.56
C HIS A 333 11.25 7.47 -4.82
N PHE A 334 10.47 8.47 -4.39
CA PHE A 334 9.10 8.66 -4.87
C PHE A 334 9.13 8.84 -6.38
N PHE A 335 8.28 8.15 -7.14
CA PHE A 335 8.27 8.28 -8.59
C PHE A 335 6.92 8.70 -9.16
N CYS A 336 6.98 9.46 -10.24
CA CYS A 336 5.83 9.90 -11.00
C CYS A 336 6.25 10.29 -12.42
N ASP A 337 5.26 10.53 -13.28
CA ASP A 337 5.50 11.10 -14.60
C ASP A 337 6.03 12.54 -14.48
N GLU A 338 6.97 12.93 -15.35
CA GLU A 338 7.63 14.24 -15.36
C GLU A 338 6.61 15.40 -15.42
N GLU A 339 5.56 15.26 -16.23
CA GLU A 339 4.52 16.28 -16.38
C GLU A 339 3.66 16.45 -15.11
N GLN A 340 3.48 15.36 -14.34
CA GLN A 340 2.70 15.39 -13.10
C GLN A 340 3.51 15.89 -11.90
N PHE A 341 4.84 15.82 -11.95
CA PHE A 341 5.68 16.17 -10.81
C PHE A 341 5.43 17.61 -10.35
N GLU A 342 5.62 18.58 -11.23
CA GLU A 342 5.49 20.01 -10.91
C GLU A 342 4.03 20.44 -10.70
N GLN A 343 3.09 19.84 -11.43
CA GLN A 343 1.68 20.27 -11.42
C GLN A 343 0.85 19.63 -10.31
N VAL A 344 1.25 18.44 -9.83
CA VAL A 344 0.45 17.63 -8.92
C VAL A 344 1.22 17.29 -7.66
N TYR A 345 2.36 16.60 -7.79
CA TYR A 345 2.98 15.94 -6.63
C TYR A 345 3.83 16.88 -5.78
N ALA A 346 4.61 17.77 -6.39
CA ALA A 346 5.38 18.75 -5.62
C ALA A 346 4.45 19.68 -4.80
N PRO A 347 3.40 20.31 -5.38
CA PRO A 347 2.45 21.11 -4.61
C PRO A 347 1.72 20.31 -3.52
N LEU A 348 1.36 19.06 -3.80
CA LEU A 348 0.68 18.19 -2.83
C LEU A 348 1.56 17.82 -1.64
N ILE A 349 2.85 17.59 -1.85
CA ILE A 349 3.79 17.30 -0.76
C ILE A 349 4.06 18.57 0.06
N GLU A 350 4.21 19.71 -0.62
CA GLU A 350 4.40 21.01 0.02
C GLU A 350 3.20 21.45 0.86
N SER A 351 1.97 21.17 0.40
CA SER A 351 0.74 21.61 1.08
C SER A 351 0.54 21.01 2.47
N VAL A 352 1.31 19.98 2.83
CA VAL A 352 1.24 19.34 4.16
C VAL A 352 1.92 20.18 5.24
N GLY A 353 2.87 21.07 4.87
CA GLY A 353 3.52 21.99 5.81
C GLY A 353 4.82 21.48 6.43
N PHE A 354 5.53 20.56 5.77
CA PHE A 354 6.90 20.20 6.17
C PHE A 354 7.92 21.26 5.77
N ASN A 355 8.96 21.44 6.59
CA ASN A 355 10.17 22.14 6.20
C ASN A 355 11.04 21.24 5.31
N LYS A 356 11.57 21.75 4.20
CA LYS A 356 12.47 20.99 3.34
C LYS A 356 13.91 21.06 3.87
N LEU A 357 14.43 19.97 4.40
CA LEU A 357 15.85 19.83 4.74
C LEU A 357 16.69 19.46 3.51
N LYS A 358 16.13 18.60 2.64
CA LYS A 358 16.76 18.21 1.38
C LYS A 358 15.67 17.85 0.36
N TRP A 359 15.86 18.23 -0.89
CA TRP A 359 14.93 17.98 -1.99
C TRP A 359 15.72 17.77 -3.27
N VAL A 360 15.75 16.54 -3.79
CA VAL A 360 16.50 16.19 -4.99
C VAL A 360 15.58 15.49 -5.97
N VAL A 361 15.52 16.00 -7.19
CA VAL A 361 14.72 15.46 -8.28
C VAL A 361 15.66 15.02 -9.39
N GLY A 362 15.41 13.86 -9.98
CA GLY A 362 16.22 13.32 -11.07
C GLY A 362 15.44 12.35 -11.94
N ARG A 363 15.93 12.08 -13.14
CA ARG A 363 15.26 11.16 -14.07
C ARG A 363 15.33 9.72 -13.57
N LYS A 364 14.22 9.01 -13.68
CA LYS A 364 14.15 7.57 -13.44
C LYS A 364 14.47 6.83 -14.75
N LEU A 365 15.64 6.18 -14.79
CA LEU A 365 16.19 5.57 -16.02
C LEU A 365 16.17 4.04 -16.02
N ASP A 366 15.79 3.41 -14.91
CA ASP A 366 15.80 1.96 -14.70
C ASP A 366 14.80 1.18 -15.59
N ARG A 367 13.74 1.85 -16.06
CA ARG A 367 12.73 1.29 -16.97
C ARG A 367 12.80 1.84 -18.40
N GLY A 368 13.79 2.67 -18.69
CA GLY A 368 13.96 3.33 -19.98
C GLY A 368 13.58 4.83 -19.95
N PRO A 369 14.36 5.70 -20.61
CA PRO A 369 14.12 7.15 -20.61
C PRO A 369 12.83 7.57 -21.32
N GLU A 370 12.28 6.71 -22.17
CA GLU A 370 11.06 6.94 -22.94
C GLU A 370 9.80 7.09 -22.08
N LEU A 371 9.80 6.53 -20.87
CA LEU A 371 8.68 6.64 -19.94
C LEU A 371 8.57 8.02 -19.28
N ARG A 372 9.62 8.85 -19.39
CA ARG A 372 9.69 10.21 -18.79
C ARG A 372 9.27 10.21 -17.31
N GLU A 373 9.69 9.17 -16.57
CA GLU A 373 9.47 9.09 -15.13
C GLU A 373 10.58 9.88 -14.40
N MET A 374 10.22 10.46 -13.25
CA MET A 374 11.13 11.17 -12.37
C MET A 374 11.14 10.50 -10.99
N TYR A 375 12.28 10.59 -10.31
CA TYR A 375 12.42 10.31 -8.89
C TYR A 375 12.52 11.61 -8.10
N LEU A 376 11.85 11.65 -6.96
CA LEU A 376 12.05 12.60 -5.87
C LEU A 376 12.60 11.85 -4.66
N SER A 377 13.75 12.29 -4.16
CA SER A 377 14.25 11.95 -2.83
C SER A 377 14.26 13.21 -1.97
N ALA A 378 13.53 13.17 -0.85
CA ALA A 378 13.35 14.31 0.02
C ALA A 378 13.54 13.95 1.50
N LEU A 379 14.13 14.89 2.23
CA LEU A 379 14.18 14.90 3.68
C LEU A 379 13.34 16.08 4.16
N LEU A 380 12.22 15.77 4.79
CA LEU A 380 11.17 16.70 5.17
C LEU A 380 11.05 16.70 6.70
N GLU A 381 11.11 17.85 7.34
CA GLU A 381 11.02 17.97 8.78
C GLU A 381 9.68 18.58 9.19
N LYS A 382 9.01 17.96 10.16
CA LYS A 382 7.85 18.58 10.79
C LYS A 382 8.32 19.80 11.59
N PRO A 383 7.74 21.00 11.40
CA PRO A 383 8.15 22.20 12.13
C PRO A 383 8.23 21.96 13.65
N LEU A 384 9.25 22.53 14.30
CA LEU A 384 9.40 22.44 15.77
C LEU A 384 8.32 23.24 16.50
N ASN A 385 7.97 24.40 15.95
CA ASN A 385 6.96 25.31 16.47
C ASN A 385 5.87 25.44 15.43
N ASN A 386 4.65 25.74 15.88
CA ASN A 386 3.51 26.00 15.00
C ASN A 386 3.16 24.83 14.07
N SER A 387 3.33 23.60 14.56
CA SER A 387 3.09 22.37 13.81
C SER A 387 1.63 21.87 13.90
N TRP A 388 0.69 22.75 14.19
CA TRP A 388 -0.73 22.44 14.44
C TRP A 388 -1.57 22.43 13.17
#